data_AF-D3Z458-F1
#
_entry.id   AF-D3Z458-F1
#
_cell.length_a   1.000
_cell.length_b   1.000
_cell.length_c   1.000
_cell.angle_alpha   90.00
_cell.angle_beta   90.00
_cell.angle_gamma   90.00
#
_symmetry.space_group_name_H-M   'P 1'
#
loop_
_entity.id
_entity.type
_entity.pdbx_description
1 polymer ?
#
loop_
_entity_poly.entity_id
_entity_poly.type
_entity_poly.pdbx_seq_one_letter_code
_entity_poly.pdbx_strand_id
1 'polypeptide(L)'
;MATNKSVGVFSSASLAVEYVDSLLPENPLQEPFKNAWVYMLDNYTKFQIATWGSLIVHEAIYFLFSLPGFLFQFIPYMRKYKIQKDKPETFEGQWKCLKKILFNHFFIQ
;
A
#
# COMPACT_ATOMS: atom_id res chain seq x y z
N MET A 1 16.00 29.11 -28.90
CA MET A 1 14.89 29.91 -28.32
C MET A 1 13.88 29.08 -27.50
N ALA A 2 13.78 27.75 -27.66
CA ALA A 2 12.86 26.89 -26.90
C ALA A 2 13.30 26.62 -25.44
N THR A 3 14.60 26.55 -25.17
CA THR A 3 15.18 26.24 -23.85
C THR A 3 14.87 27.27 -22.76
N ASN A 4 14.71 28.55 -23.13
CA ASN A 4 14.44 29.62 -22.16
C ASN A 4 12.98 29.57 -21.64
N LYS A 5 12.04 29.16 -22.52
CA LYS A 5 10.63 28.95 -22.14
C LYS A 5 10.47 27.72 -21.25
N SER A 6 11.15 26.61 -21.54
CA SER A 6 11.08 25.42 -20.68
C SER A 6 11.65 25.70 -19.29
N VAL A 7 12.78 26.42 -19.20
CA VAL A 7 13.40 26.80 -17.91
C VAL A 7 12.48 27.71 -17.08
N GLY A 8 11.81 28.68 -17.71
CA GLY A 8 10.83 29.53 -17.03
C GLY A 8 9.62 28.76 -16.49
N VAL A 9 9.13 27.77 -17.24
CA VAL A 9 8.03 26.90 -16.80
C VAL A 9 8.45 26.01 -15.62
N PHE A 10 9.64 25.41 -15.67
CA PHE A 10 10.16 24.61 -14.55
C PHE A 10 10.33 25.44 -13.28
N SER A 11 10.86 26.67 -13.39
CA SER A 11 11.04 27.57 -12.25
C SER A 11 9.70 28.04 -11.66
N SER A 12 8.69 28.25 -12.50
CA SER A 12 7.35 28.63 -12.03
C SER A 12 6.66 27.46 -11.33
N ALA A 13 6.83 26.24 -11.87
CA ALA A 13 6.28 25.02 -11.28
C ALA A 13 6.93 24.68 -9.93
N SER A 14 8.25 24.83 -9.80
CA SER A 14 8.94 24.61 -8.52
C SER A 14 8.46 25.58 -7.44
N LEU A 15 8.30 26.86 -7.79
CA LEU A 15 7.83 27.88 -6.84
C LEU A 15 6.37 27.63 -6.43
N ALA A 16 5.53 27.17 -7.35
CA ALA A 16 4.16 26.76 -7.03
C ALA A 16 4.11 25.55 -6.10
N VAL A 17 5.00 24.57 -6.27
CA VAL A 17 5.10 23.41 -5.38
C VAL A 17 5.56 23.84 -3.98
N GLU A 18 6.59 24.67 -3.86
CA GLU A 18 7.07 25.20 -2.58
C GLU A 18 5.99 26.04 -1.86
N TYR A 19 5.24 26.85 -2.62
CA TYR A 19 4.13 27.62 -2.07
C TYR A 19 3.01 26.72 -1.54
N VAL A 20 2.61 25.69 -2.29
CA VAL A 20 1.60 24.73 -1.84
C VAL A 20 2.07 23.92 -0.63
N ASP A 21 3.34 23.51 -0.59
CA ASP A 21 3.94 22.80 0.54
C ASP A 21 3.92 23.67 1.80
N SER A 22 4.20 24.98 1.68
CA SER A 22 4.13 25.93 2.80
C SER A 22 2.73 26.13 3.39
N LEU A 23 1.67 25.78 2.65
CA LEU A 23 0.28 25.88 3.09
C LEU A 23 -0.24 24.60 3.74
N LEU A 24 0.48 23.48 3.59
CA LEU A 24 0.08 22.21 4.16
C LEU A 24 0.65 22.05 5.58
N PRO A 25 -0.13 21.47 6.51
CA PRO A 25 0.38 21.18 7.85
C PRO A 25 1.50 20.14 7.78
N GLU A 26 2.51 20.28 8.65
CA GLU A 26 3.61 19.31 8.73
C GLU A 26 3.07 17.92 9.02
N ASN A 27 3.35 16.98 8.11
CA ASN A 27 2.96 15.59 8.29
C ASN A 27 4.06 14.86 9.09
N PRO A 28 3.77 14.37 10.31
CA PRO A 28 4.77 13.68 11.13
C PRO A 28 5.31 12.39 10.48
N LEU A 29 4.67 11.89 9.41
CA LEU A 29 5.11 10.73 8.65
C LEU A 29 5.99 11.08 7.44
N GLN A 30 6.08 12.36 7.07
CA GLN A 30 6.81 12.77 5.86
C GLN A 30 8.33 12.61 6.01
N GLU A 31 8.89 13.07 7.13
CA GLU A 31 10.32 12.90 7.42
C GLU A 31 10.76 11.43 7.50
N PRO A 32 10.11 10.54 8.29
CA PRO A 32 10.54 9.15 8.36
C PRO A 32 10.37 8.43 7.01
N PHE A 33 9.33 8.74 6.24
CA PHE A 33 9.14 8.19 4.90
C PHE A 33 10.24 8.65 3.94
N LYS A 34 10.57 9.94 3.94
CA LYS A 34 11.65 10.50 3.11
C LYS A 34 12.98 9.83 3.45
N ASN A 35 13.29 9.68 4.74
CA ASN A 35 14.52 9.03 5.19
C ASN A 35 14.59 7.56 4.74
N ALA A 36 13.48 6.81 4.88
CA ALA A 36 13.39 5.43 4.41
C ALA A 36 13.53 5.33 2.88
N TRP A 37 12.95 6.27 2.13
CA TRP A 37 13.01 6.32 0.67
C TRP A 37 14.44 6.57 0.17
N VAL A 38 15.14 7.54 0.76
CA VAL A 38 16.55 7.82 0.44
C VAL A 38 17.43 6.61 0.77
N TYR A 39 17.25 6.03 1.95
CA TYR A 39 17.97 4.82 2.35
C TYR A 39 17.77 3.67 1.36
N MET A 40 16.54 3.45 0.89
CA MET A 40 16.24 2.42 -0.10
C MET A 40 16.97 2.68 -1.43
N LEU A 41 16.96 3.92 -1.92
CA LEU A 41 17.59 4.28 -3.19
C LEU A 41 19.12 4.18 -3.15
N ASP A 42 19.74 4.49 -2.01
CA ASP A 42 21.20 4.46 -1.85
C ASP A 42 21.75 3.03 -1.69
N ASN A 43 20.97 2.11 -1.09
CA ASN A 43 21.43 0.77 -0.76
C ASN A 43 21.05 -0.31 -1.78
N TYR A 44 20.01 -0.08 -2.60
CA TYR A 44 19.49 -1.09 -3.53
C TYR A 44 19.57 -0.63 -4.98
N THR A 45 19.81 -1.58 -5.88
CA THR A 45 19.79 -1.31 -7.32
C THR A 45 18.37 -1.05 -7.81
N LYS A 46 18.23 -0.25 -8.87
CA LYS A 46 16.93 0.02 -9.50
C LYS A 46 16.16 -1.25 -9.88
N PHE A 47 16.88 -2.29 -10.33
CA PHE A 47 16.28 -3.57 -10.68
C PHE A 47 15.73 -4.32 -9.45
N GLN A 48 16.46 -4.29 -8.32
CA GLN A 48 15.98 -4.91 -7.08
C GLN A 48 14.75 -4.17 -6.53
N ILE A 49 14.76 -2.83 -6.55
CA ILE A 49 13.62 -2.03 -6.09
C ILE A 49 12.41 -2.26 -7.01
N ALA A 50 12.63 -2.26 -8.33
CA ALA A 50 11.55 -2.49 -9.29
C ALA A 50 10.94 -3.88 -9.16
N THR A 51 11.75 -4.93 -8.95
CA THR A 51 11.25 -6.30 -8.89
C THR A 51 10.75 -6.67 -7.49
N TRP A 52 11.60 -6.56 -6.47
CA TRP A 52 11.25 -6.97 -5.10
C TRP A 52 10.44 -5.91 -4.37
N GLY A 53 10.75 -4.63 -4.57
CA GLY A 53 9.98 -3.55 -3.97
C GLY A 53 8.54 -3.52 -4.48
N SER A 54 8.32 -3.68 -5.78
CA SER A 54 6.96 -3.75 -6.33
C SER A 54 6.19 -4.98 -5.86
N LEU A 55 6.83 -6.16 -5.79
CA LEU A 55 6.23 -7.39 -5.28
C LEU A 55 5.75 -7.21 -3.83
N ILE A 56 6.63 -6.73 -2.94
CA ILE A 56 6.30 -6.53 -1.53
C ILE A 56 5.15 -5.54 -1.36
N VAL A 57 5.20 -4.42 -2.09
CA VAL A 57 4.13 -3.41 -2.03
C VAL A 57 2.82 -3.98 -2.57
N HIS A 58 2.86 -4.73 -3.67
CA HIS A 58 1.68 -5.37 -4.26
C HIS A 58 1.03 -6.34 -3.26
N GLU A 59 1.80 -7.26 -2.71
CA GLU A 59 1.31 -8.24 -1.75
C GLU A 59 0.78 -7.58 -0.47
N ALA A 60 1.54 -6.63 0.09
CA ALA A 60 1.13 -5.93 1.31
C ALA A 60 -0.22 -5.22 1.13
N ILE A 61 -0.38 -4.48 0.03
CA ILE A 61 -1.62 -3.77 -0.28
C ILE A 61 -2.76 -4.77 -0.55
N TYR A 62 -2.50 -5.82 -1.32
CA TYR A 62 -3.49 -6.85 -1.64
C TYR A 62 -4.04 -7.52 -0.37
N PHE A 63 -3.15 -7.92 0.55
CA PHE A 63 -3.56 -8.52 1.81
C PHE A 63 -4.24 -7.51 2.74
N LEU A 64 -3.71 -6.29 2.86
CA LEU A 64 -4.32 -5.24 3.69
C LEU A 64 -5.75 -4.93 3.27
N PHE A 65 -6.04 -4.86 1.97
CA PHE A 65 -7.41 -4.64 1.49
C PHE A 65 -8.36 -5.80 1.80
N SER A 66 -7.85 -7.03 1.95
CA SER A 66 -8.65 -8.20 2.34
C SER A 66 -8.91 -8.30 3.85
N LEU A 67 -8.10 -7.65 4.69
CA LEU A 67 -8.20 -7.71 6.15
C LEU A 67 -9.55 -7.23 6.73
N PRO A 68 -10.16 -6.12 6.26
CA PRO A 68 -11.46 -5.69 6.75
C PRO A 68 -12.54 -6.76 6.55
N GLY A 69 -12.53 -7.46 5.41
CA GLY A 69 -13.45 -8.55 5.12
C GLY A 69 -13.28 -9.72 6.09
N PHE A 70 -12.03 -10.07 6.40
CA PHE A 70 -11.69 -11.09 7.40
C PHE A 70 -12.15 -10.68 8.81
N LEU A 71 -11.94 -9.42 9.21
CA LEU A 71 -12.36 -8.89 10.52
C LEU A 71 -13.88 -8.88 10.67
N PHE A 72 -14.62 -8.47 9.64
CA PHE A 72 -16.09 -8.47 9.66
C PHE A 72 -16.70 -9.86 9.88
N GLN A 73 -15.95 -10.93 9.58
CA GLN A 73 -16.38 -12.30 9.85
C GLN A 73 -16.52 -12.61 11.36
N PHE A 74 -15.72 -11.95 12.21
CA PHE A 74 -15.72 -12.14 13.67
C PHE A 74 -16.67 -11.20 14.41
N ILE A 75 -17.16 -10.13 13.76
CA ILE A 75 -18.11 -9.22 14.37
C ILE A 75 -19.50 -9.88 14.43
N PRO A 76 -20.08 -10.11 15.63
CA PRO A 76 -21.31 -10.87 15.77
C PRO A 76 -22.52 -10.19 15.11
N TYR A 77 -22.53 -8.86 15.01
CA TYR A 77 -23.58 -8.08 14.36
C TYR A 77 -23.66 -8.32 12.85
N MET A 78 -22.53 -8.59 12.19
CA MET A 78 -22.44 -8.77 10.75
C MET A 78 -22.93 -10.16 10.30
N ARG A 79 -23.10 -11.11 11.23
CA ARG A 79 -23.61 -12.46 10.94
C ARG A 79 -25.01 -12.48 10.34
N LYS A 80 -25.83 -11.45 10.57
CA LYS A 80 -27.19 -11.36 10.01
C LYS A 80 -27.22 -11.19 8.49
N TYR A 81 -26.15 -10.64 7.91
CA TYR A 81 -26.02 -10.39 6.47
C TYR A 81 -25.40 -11.57 5.71
N LYS A 82 -25.10 -12.68 6.38
CA LYS A 82 -24.53 -13.87 5.73
C LYS A 82 -25.60 -14.67 4.99
N ILE A 83 -25.24 -15.11 3.78
CA ILE A 83 -26.09 -15.95 2.91
C ILE A 83 -26.25 -17.36 3.50
N GLN A 84 -25.20 -17.91 4.12
CA GLN A 84 -25.23 -19.22 4.78
C GLN A 84 -25.20 -19.03 6.31
N LYS A 85 -26.34 -19.21 6.97
CA LYS A 85 -26.48 -19.06 8.44
C LYS A 85 -26.18 -20.35 9.21
N ASP A 86 -26.38 -21.50 8.57
CA ASP A 86 -26.21 -22.85 9.16
C ASP A 86 -24.76 -23.31 9.31
N LYS A 87 -23.78 -22.58 8.76
CA LYS A 87 -22.36 -22.90 8.91
C LYS A 87 -21.66 -21.87 9.80
N PRO A 88 -21.37 -22.20 11.07
CA PRO A 88 -20.59 -21.31 11.92
C PRO A 88 -19.15 -21.26 11.41
N GLU A 89 -18.63 -20.05 11.22
CA GLU A 89 -17.21 -19.83 10.92
C GLU A 89 -16.41 -20.08 12.19
N THR A 90 -15.75 -21.24 12.28
CA THR A 90 -14.77 -21.48 13.33
C THR A 90 -13.47 -20.77 12.99
N PHE A 91 -12.79 -20.23 14.00
CA PHE A 91 -11.49 -19.59 13.82
C PHE A 91 -10.48 -20.51 13.12
N GLU A 92 -10.50 -21.81 13.47
CA GLU A 92 -9.64 -22.83 12.86
C GLU A 92 -9.94 -23.04 11.37
N GLY A 93 -11.21 -23.05 10.98
CA GLY A 93 -11.62 -23.21 9.58
C GLY A 93 -11.18 -22.01 8.73
N GLN A 94 -11.37 -20.80 9.25
CA GLN A 94 -10.94 -19.56 8.62
C GLN A 94 -9.41 -19.47 8.50
N TRP A 95 -8.68 -19.87 9.54
CA TRP A 95 -7.22 -19.93 9.50
C TRP A 95 -6.70 -20.93 8.47
N LYS A 96 -7.34 -22.10 8.35
CA LYS A 96 -7.02 -23.09 7.31
C LYS A 96 -7.29 -22.55 5.90
N CYS A 97 -8.39 -21.83 5.71
CA CYS A 97 -8.72 -21.18 4.45
C CYS A 97 -7.68 -20.11 4.08
N LEU A 98 -7.36 -19.23 5.03
CA LEU A 98 -6.37 -18.17 4.85
C LEU A 98 -5.00 -18.71 4.46
N LYS A 99 -4.52 -19.78 5.13
CA LYS A 99 -3.27 -20.46 4.75
C LYS A 99 -3.31 -21.00 3.32
N LYS A 100 -4.45 -21.57 2.90
CA LYS A 100 -4.60 -22.11 1.55
C LYS A 100 -4.58 -21.00 0.50
N ILE A 101 -5.21 -19.87 0.78
CA ILE A 101 -5.21 -18.69 -0.09
C ILE A 101 -3.81 -18.12 -0.20
N LEU A 102 -3.11 -17.94 0.93
CA LEU A 102 -1.72 -17.48 0.94
C LEU A 102 -0.84 -18.42 0.11
N PHE A 103 -0.92 -19.72 0.35
CA PHE A 103 -0.13 -20.69 -0.41
C PHE A 103 -0.42 -20.64 -1.91
N ASN A 104 -1.70 -20.59 -2.30
CA ASN A 104 -2.06 -20.50 -3.71
C ASN A 104 -1.55 -19.21 -4.36
N HIS A 105 -1.62 -18.09 -3.65
CA HIS A 105 -1.17 -16.80 -4.17
C HIS A 105 0.35 -16.71 -4.31
N PHE A 106 1.11 -17.25 -3.36
CA PHE A 106 2.59 -17.17 -3.39
C PHE A 106 3.26 -18.20 -4.31
N PHE A 107 2.65 -19.38 -4.48
CA PHE A 107 3.32 -20.51 -5.14
C PHE A 107 2.72 -20.89 -6.51
N ILE A 108 1.50 -20.45 -6.83
CA ILE A 108 0.82 -20.82 -8.08
C ILE A 108 0.61 -19.61 -9.00
N GLN A 109 0.33 -18.45 -8.43
CA GLN A 109 0.08 -17.20 -9.14
C GLN A 109 1.37 -16.40 -9.33
#